data_AF-A0A517I8M7-F1
#
_entry.id   AF-A0A517I8M7-F1
#
_cell.length_a   1.000
_cell.length_b   1.000
_cell.length_c   1.000
_cell.angle_alpha   90.00
_cell.angle_beta   90.00
_cell.angle_gamma   90.00
#
_symmetry.space_group_name_H-M   'P 1'
#
loop_
_entity.id
_entity.type
_entity.pdbx_description
1 polymer ?
#
loop_
_entity_poly.entity_id
_entity_poly.type
_entity_poly.pdbx_seq_one_letter_code
_entity_poly.pdbx_strand_id
1 'polypeptide(L)' 'MSEQPFWFKATATVVVVVGILALLTSVAFFQLLALVGLVVICASKGVLEWKKNRDWAVIIFGLVAVQIAICIKAFYHFFT' A
#
# COMPACT_ATOMS: atom_id res chain seq x y z
N MET A 1 -15.68 7.88 -15.65
CA MET A 1 -14.39 7.64 -14.97
C MET A 1 -14.49 8.24 -13.58
N SER A 2 -14.47 7.43 -12.51
CA SER A 2 -14.64 7.97 -11.16
C SER A 2 -13.37 8.73 -10.78
N GLU A 3 -13.48 10.03 -10.59
CA GLU A 3 -12.39 10.90 -10.15
C GLU A 3 -11.89 10.38 -8.81
N GLN A 4 -10.74 9.70 -8.83
CA GLN A 4 -10.06 9.33 -7.60
C GLN A 4 -9.69 10.64 -6.87
N PRO A 5 -9.95 10.74 -5.56
CA PRO A 5 -9.72 11.98 -4.82
C PRO A 5 -8.25 12.40 -4.97
N PHE A 6 -8.00 13.71 -5.10
CA PHE A 6 -6.65 14.26 -5.32
C PHE A 6 -5.63 13.74 -4.31
N TRP A 7 -6.04 13.65 -3.04
CA TRP A 7 -5.25 13.07 -1.95
C TRP A 7 -4.76 11.65 -2.26
N PHE A 8 -5.59 10.79 -2.85
CA PHE A 8 -5.19 9.43 -3.22
C PHE A 8 -4.12 9.40 -4.32
N LYS A 9 -4.25 10.28 -5.33
CA LYS A 9 -3.22 10.43 -6.37
C LYS A 9 -1.91 10.93 -5.79
N ALA A 10 -1.96 11.95 -4.93
CA ALA A 10 -0.77 12.51 -4.29
C ALA A 10 -0.05 11.45 -3.44
N THR A 11 -0.78 10.73 -2.59
CA THR A 11 -0.23 9.63 -1.78
C THR A 11 0.35 8.53 -2.67
N ALA A 12 -0.35 8.13 -3.73
CA ALA A 12 0.15 7.12 -4.67
C ALA A 12 1.48 7.52 -5.32
N THR A 13 1.59 8.76 -5.80
CA THR A 13 2.85 9.28 -6.36
C THR A 13 3.98 9.25 -5.34
N VAL A 14 3.74 9.69 -4.10
CA VAL A 14 4.77 9.67 -3.05
C VAL A 14 5.24 8.25 -2.77
N VAL A 15 4.32 7.28 -2.64
CA VAL A 15 4.67 5.88 -2.39
C VAL A 15 5.45 5.27 -3.55
N VAL A 16 5.10 5.61 -4.79
CA VAL A 16 5.84 5.16 -5.98
C VAL A 16 7.27 5.71 -5.97
N VAL A 17 7.46 6.99 -5.66
CA VAL A 17 8.80 7.61 -5.55
C VAL A 17 9.60 6.93 -4.44
N VAL A 18 9.01 6.73 -3.27
CA VAL A 18 9.64 6.00 -2.15
C VAL A 18 9.99 4.56 -2.57
N GLY A 19 9.12 3.87 -3.30
CA GLY A 19 9.37 2.52 -3.81
C GLY A 19 10.55 2.46 -4.80
N ILE A 20 10.65 3.43 -5.70
CA ILE A 20 11.78 3.55 -6.63
C ILE A 20 13.09 3.80 -5.87
N LEU A 21 13.06 4.70 -4.88
CA LEU A 21 14.20 4.95 -4.00
C LEU A 21 14.57 3.68 -3.20
N ALA A 22 13.59 2.92 -2.71
CA ALA A 22 13.83 1.67 -2.00
C ALA A 22 14.56 0.63 -2.87
N LEU A 23 14.20 0.53 -4.16
CA LEU A 23 14.85 -0.36 -5.11
C LEU A 23 16.28 0.09 -5.43
N LEU A 24 16.50 1.40 -5.61
CA LEU A 24 17.81 1.97 -5.92
C LEU A 24 18.79 1.87 -4.75
N THR A 25 18.34 2.19 -3.54
CA THR A 25 19.24 2.26 -2.37
C THR A 25 19.39 0.90 -1.68
N SER A 26 18.48 -0.06 -1.92
CA SER A 26 18.42 -1.36 -1.19
C SER A 26 18.45 -1.22 0.34
N VAL A 27 18.08 -0.05 0.85
CA VAL A 27 18.02 0.25 2.27
C VAL A 27 16.67 -0.27 2.78
N ALA A 28 16.73 -1.19 3.73
CA ALA A 28 15.54 -1.86 4.28
C ALA A 28 14.53 -0.87 4.90
N PHE A 29 14.97 0.30 5.37
CA PHE A 29 14.07 1.36 5.83
C PHE A 29 13.15 1.90 4.71
N PHE A 30 13.68 2.16 3.51
CA PHE A 30 12.86 2.61 2.38
C PHE A 30 11.94 1.49 1.88
N GLN A 31 12.37 0.22 1.95
CA GLN A 31 11.53 -0.93 1.60
C GLN A 31 10.33 -1.06 2.56
N LEU A 32 10.54 -0.86 3.86
CA LEU A 32 9.46 -0.81 4.85
C LEU A 32 8.51 0.36 4.60
N LEU A 33 9.03 1.54 4.31
CA LEU A 33 8.21 2.72 4.01
C LEU A 33 7.36 2.51 2.75
N ALA A 34 7.92 1.86 1.73
CA ALA A 34 7.21 1.49 0.51
C ALA A 34 6.12 0.45 0.78
N LEU A 35 6.39 -0.58 1.59
CA LEU A 35 5.39 -1.59 2.01
C LEU A 35 4.22 -0.97 2.76
N VAL A 36 4.49 -0.09 3.72
CA VAL A 36 3.44 0.65 4.47
C VAL A 36 2.63 1.53 3.52
N GLY A 37 3.30 2.24 2.62
CA GLY A 37 2.64 3.06 1.60
C GLY A 37 1.69 2.25 0.71
N LEU A 38 2.12 1.06 0.28
CA LEU A 38 1.32 0.16 -0.55
C LEU A 38 0.06 -0.32 0.17
N VAL A 39 0.19 -0.70 1.45
CA VAL A 39 -0.94 -1.09 2.31
C VAL A 39 -1.96 0.04 2.40
N VAL A 40 -1.52 1.28 2.63
CA VAL A 40 -2.41 2.45 2.75
C VAL A 40 -3.16 2.72 1.44
N ILE A 41 -2.49 2.61 0.30
CA ILE A 41 -3.12 2.80 -1.02
C ILE A 41 -4.13 1.69 -1.29
N CYS A 42 -3.76 0.42 -1.08
CA CYS A 42 -4.66 -0.70 -1.33
C CYS A 42 -5.88 -0.67 -0.40
N ALA A 43 -5.71 -0.32 0.88
CA ALA A 43 -6.81 -0.14 1.82
C ALA A 43 -7.74 1.01 1.40
N SER A 44 -7.17 2.17 1.05
CA SER A 44 -7.94 3.32 0.58
C SER A 44 -8.72 3.01 -0.70
N LYS A 45 -8.12 2.24 -1.62
CA LYS A 45 -8.79 1.79 -2.85
C LYS A 45 -9.90 0.78 -2.55
N GLY A 46 -9.69 -0.12 -1.60
CA GLY A 46 -10.72 -1.05 -1.11
C GLY A 46 -11.93 -0.31 -0.54
N VAL A 47 -11.71 0.74 0.26
CA VAL A 47 -12.79 1.59 0.80
C VAL A 47 -13.54 2.33 -0.33
N LEU A 48 -12.81 2.85 -1.32
CA LEU A 48 -13.41 3.53 -2.48
C LEU A 48 -14.27 2.59 -3.33
N GLU A 49 -13.76 1.39 -3.62
CA GLU A 49 -14.47 0.37 -4.38
C GLU A 49 -15.63 -0.25 -3.59
N TRP A 50 -15.61 -0.21 -2.25
CA TRP A 50 -16.69 -0.75 -1.40
C TRP A 50 -18.06 -0.16 -1.75
N LYS A 51 -18.11 1.14 -2.08
CA LYS A 51 -19.34 1.82 -2.46
C LYS A 51 -19.83 1.44 -3.86
N LYS A 52 -18.93 0.97 -4.73
CA LYS A 52 -19.18 0.76 -6.15
C LYS A 52 -19.40 -0.71 -6.49
N ASN A 53 -18.57 -1.60 -5.95
CA ASN A 53 -18.67 -3.03 -6.13
C ASN A 53 -18.09 -3.78 -4.92
N ARG A 54 -19.00 -4.34 -4.10
CA ARG A 54 -18.67 -4.90 -2.79
C ARG A 54 -17.78 -6.15 -2.89
N ASP A 55 -18.02 -7.01 -3.87
CA ASP A 55 -17.20 -8.23 -4.08
C ASP A 55 -15.74 -7.89 -4.40
N TRP A 56 -15.51 -6.91 -5.27
CA TRP A 56 -14.15 -6.45 -5.58
C TRP A 56 -13.46 -5.79 -4.40
N ALA A 57 -14.20 -5.04 -3.59
CA ALA A 57 -13.66 -4.45 -2.38
C ALA A 57 -13.21 -5.52 -1.38
N VAL A 58 -13.98 -6.60 -1.19
CA VAL A 58 -13.61 -7.71 -0.32
C VAL A 58 -12.32 -8.40 -0.82
N ILE A 59 -12.18 -8.61 -2.13
CA ILE A 59 -10.95 -9.18 -2.71
C ILE A 59 -9.75 -8.26 -2.43
N ILE A 60 -9.90 -6.94 -2.64
CA ILE A 60 -8.85 -5.95 -2.36
C ILE A 60 -8.49 -5.95 -0.87
N PHE A 61 -9.48 -6.00 0.02
CA PHE A 61 -9.25 -6.07 1.47
C PHE A 61 -8.56 -7.37 1.90
N GLY A 62 -8.91 -8.51 1.29
CA GLY A 62 -8.20 -9.77 1.51
C GLY A 62 -6.73 -9.67 1.10
N LEU A 63 -6.45 -9.06 -0.05
CA LEU A 63 -5.09 -8.82 -0.52
C LEU A 63 -4.30 -7.89 0.42
N VAL A 64 -4.96 -6.84 0.94
CA VAL A 64 -4.40 -5.91 1.94
C VAL A 64 -4.04 -6.65 3.23
N ALA A 65 -4.91 -7.54 3.71
CA ALA A 65 -4.64 -8.31 4.93
C ALA A 65 -3.38 -9.19 4.79
N VAL A 66 -3.20 -9.83 3.63
CA VAL A 66 -1.98 -10.59 3.31
C VAL A 66 -0.75 -9.66 3.25
N GLN A 67 -0.87 -8.50 2.61
CA GLN A 67 0.20 -7.51 2.58
C GLN A 67 0.59 -7.01 3.98
N ILE A 68 -0.38 -6.80 4.87
CA ILE A 68 -0.13 -6.42 6.26
C ILE A 68 0.65 -7.52 6.99
N ALA A 69 0.26 -8.78 6.84
CA ALA A 69 0.99 -9.89 7.46
C ALA A 69 2.46 -9.96 7.00
N ILE A 70 2.71 -9.76 5.69
CA ILE A 70 4.06 -9.69 5.13
C ILE A 70 4.81 -8.46 5.68
N CYS A 71 4.14 -7.31 5.77
CA CYS A 71 4.71 -6.07 6.29
C CYS A 71 5.13 -6.23 7.76
N ILE A 72 4.28 -6.83 8.60
CA ILE A 72 4.60 -7.13 10.01
C ILE A 72 5.81 -8.05 10.11
N LYS A 73 5.87 -9.10 9.29
CA LYS A 73 7.03 -10.02 9.25
C LYS A 73 8.32 -9.31 8.82
N ALA A 74 8.24 -8.44 7.82
CA ALA A 74 9.37 -7.62 7.37
C ALA A 74 9.83 -6.63 8.45
N PHE A 75 8.89 -6.01 9.17
CA PHE A 75 9.18 -5.17 10.33
C PHE A 75 9.91 -5.97 11.40
N TYR A 76 9.41 -7.15 11.77
CA TYR A 76 10.01 -7.98 12.81
C TYR A 76 11.44 -8.39 12.47
N HIS A 77 11.69 -8.78 11.21
CA HIS A 77 13.03 -9.12 10.72
C HIS A 77 13.97 -7.91 10.62
N PHE A 78 13.45 -6.69 10.47
CA PHE A 78 14.30 -5.50 10.45
C PHE A 78 14.74 -5.06 11.86
N PHE A 79 13.93 -5.34 12.89
CA PHE A 79 14.20 -4.95 14.27
C PHE A 79 14.86 -6.04 15.13
N THR A 80 14.86 -7.31 14.71
CA THR A 80 15.60 -8.44 15.33
C THR A 80 16.91 -8.68 14.58
#